data_AF-A0A401QDP5-F1
#
_entry.id   AF-A0A401QDP5-F1
#
_cell.length_a   1.000
_cell.length_b   1.000
_cell.length_c   1.000
_cell.angle_alpha   90.00
_cell.angle_beta   90.00
_cell.angle_gamma   90.00
#
_symmetry.space_group_name_H-M   'P 1'
#
loop_
_entity.id
_entity.type
_entity.pdbx_description
1 polymer ?
#
loop_
_entity_poly.entity_id
_entity_poly.type
_entity_poly.pdbx_seq_one_letter_code
_entity_poly.pdbx_strand_id
1 'polypeptide(L)'
;MTSYFGYAVAVTDINRDGRDDVLVGAPMFMERESGGRLEEVGRVYVYLQTGVLEFNISQNLTGTDVYGRYGTSVAVLGDLDQDGFNDVAVGAPYAGDKNQGLVYIYNGRPDGLNSTPSQILTGMWATANSVPASFGFAVRGAMDLDRNGYPGNMRVPAGREEGITELTGSTLCA
;
A
#
# COMPACT_ATOMS: atom_id res chain seq x y z
N MET A 1 8.10 -4.68 22.47
CA MET A 1 8.10 -3.89 21.22
C MET A 1 6.73 -4.05 20.59
N THR A 2 6.08 -2.95 20.22
CA THR A 2 4.70 -2.94 19.71
C THR A 2 4.72 -2.76 18.20
N SER A 3 4.00 -3.58 17.43
CA SER A 3 4.00 -3.55 15.96
C SER A 3 3.24 -2.37 15.35
N TYR A 4 2.56 -1.56 16.17
CA TYR A 4 1.68 -0.47 15.73
C TYR A 4 0.53 -0.98 14.82
N PHE A 5 -0.02 -2.16 15.12
CA PHE A 5 -1.20 -2.67 14.44
C PHE A 5 -2.37 -1.70 14.54
N GLY A 6 -2.96 -1.33 13.41
CA GLY A 6 -4.01 -0.31 13.32
C GLY A 6 -3.50 1.08 12.97
N TYR A 7 -2.21 1.25 12.63
CA TYR A 7 -1.66 2.53 12.22
C TYR A 7 -2.34 3.09 10.96
N ALA A 8 -2.65 2.20 10.01
CA ALA A 8 -3.44 2.50 8.82
C ALA A 8 -4.53 1.44 8.65
N VAL A 9 -5.70 1.86 8.19
CA VAL A 9 -6.83 0.97 7.91
C VAL A 9 -7.45 1.37 6.57
N ALA A 10 -7.75 0.39 5.74
CA ALA A 10 -8.52 0.56 4.51
C ALA A 10 -9.63 -0.49 4.45
N VAL A 11 -10.74 -0.13 3.81
CA VAL A 11 -11.93 -0.99 3.68
C VAL A 11 -12.40 -0.94 2.24
N THR A 12 -12.49 -2.11 1.60
CA THR A 12 -12.97 -2.28 0.22
C THR A 12 -13.28 -3.74 -0.06
N ASP A 13 -14.21 -4.02 -0.96
CA ASP A 13 -14.46 -5.37 -1.49
C ASP A 13 -13.34 -5.75 -2.46
N ILE A 14 -12.36 -6.55 -2.03
CA ILE A 14 -11.18 -6.92 -2.83
C ILE A 14 -11.49 -8.12 -3.72
N ASN A 15 -12.26 -9.08 -3.21
CA ASN A 15 -12.57 -10.33 -3.89
C ASN A 15 -13.87 -10.29 -4.71
N ARG A 16 -14.54 -9.14 -4.72
CA ARG A 16 -15.79 -8.86 -5.44
C ARG A 16 -16.95 -9.77 -5.03
N ASP A 17 -16.99 -10.19 -3.77
CA ASP A 17 -18.07 -11.04 -3.25
C ASP A 17 -19.28 -10.24 -2.72
N GLY A 18 -19.21 -8.91 -2.81
CA GLY A 18 -20.24 -7.98 -2.35
C GLY A 18 -20.14 -7.62 -0.87
N ARG A 19 -19.05 -7.98 -0.20
CA ARG A 19 -18.76 -7.64 1.19
C ARG A 19 -17.49 -6.82 1.27
N ASP A 20 -17.43 -5.93 2.26
CA ASP A 20 -16.26 -5.11 2.48
C ASP A 20 -15.17 -5.91 3.22
N ASP A 21 -13.97 -5.95 2.65
CA ASP A 21 -12.79 -6.52 3.30
C ASP A 21 -12.00 -5.44 4.04
N VAL A 22 -11.22 -5.85 5.04
CA VAL A 22 -10.46 -4.93 5.90
C VAL A 22 -8.97 -5.19 5.77
N LEU A 23 -8.21 -4.13 5.51
CA LEU A 23 -6.76 -4.14 5.53
C LEU A 23 -6.24 -3.32 6.69
N VAL A 24 -5.29 -3.87 7.44
CA VAL A 24 -4.72 -3.23 8.63
C VAL A 24 -3.21 -3.20 8.56
N GLY A 25 -2.63 -2.00 8.62
CA GLY A 25 -1.20 -1.76 8.65
C GLY A 25 -0.59 -1.92 10.05
N ALA A 26 0.60 -2.50 10.11
CA ALA A 26 1.46 -2.66 11.27
C ALA A 26 2.91 -2.34 10.88
N PRO A 27 3.26 -1.05 10.70
CA PRO A 27 4.53 -0.63 10.12
C PRO A 27 5.76 -0.98 10.95
N MET A 28 5.61 -1.23 12.26
CA MET A 28 6.70 -1.65 13.15
C MET A 28 6.71 -3.16 13.41
N PHE A 29 6.02 -3.94 12.57
CA PHE A 29 6.06 -5.40 12.66
C PHE A 29 7.48 -5.91 12.44
N MET A 30 7.92 -6.81 13.33
CA MET A 30 9.22 -7.45 13.27
C MET A 30 9.07 -8.89 12.79
N GLU A 31 9.80 -9.25 11.74
CA GLU A 31 9.90 -10.64 11.28
C GLU A 31 11.23 -11.24 11.70
N ARG A 32 11.22 -12.55 11.91
CA ARG A 32 12.41 -13.30 12.31
C ARG A 32 12.99 -13.97 11.07
N GLU A 33 14.16 -13.50 10.65
CA GLU A 33 14.88 -14.12 9.54
C GLU A 33 15.41 -15.51 9.93
N SER A 34 15.80 -16.29 8.91
CA SER A 34 16.43 -17.61 9.06
C SER A 34 17.66 -17.60 9.98
N GLY A 35 18.37 -16.46 10.06
CA GLY A 35 19.50 -16.23 10.97
C GLY A 35 19.12 -15.92 12.43
N GLY A 36 17.82 -15.88 12.76
CA GLY A 36 17.31 -15.64 14.12
C GLY A 36 17.28 -14.16 14.55
N ARG A 37 17.77 -13.24 13.70
CA ARG A 37 17.70 -11.79 13.92
C ARG A 37 16.28 -11.30 13.68
N LEU A 38 15.80 -10.42 14.55
CA LEU A 38 14.53 -9.73 14.37
C LEU A 38 14.77 -8.45 13.59
N GLU A 39 14.01 -8.26 12.53
CA GLU A 39 14.11 -7.10 11.64
C GLU A 39 12.75 -6.44 11.50
N GLU A 40 12.71 -5.11 11.67
CA GLU A 40 11.51 -4.32 11.42
C GLU A 40 11.30 -4.26 9.91
N VAL A 41 10.29 -4.94 9.40
CA VAL A 41 9.97 -4.95 7.97
C VAL A 41 8.60 -4.34 7.68
N GLY A 42 7.73 -4.30 8.70
CA GLY A 42 6.35 -3.87 8.56
C GLY A 42 5.47 -4.94 7.90
N ARG A 43 4.16 -4.88 8.18
CA ARG A 43 3.18 -5.84 7.66
C ARG A 43 1.83 -5.17 7.43
N VAL A 44 1.10 -5.62 6.42
CA VAL A 44 -0.33 -5.37 6.24
C VAL A 44 -1.07 -6.70 6.36
N TYR A 45 -2.09 -6.72 7.21
CA TYR A 45 -2.98 -7.86 7.41
C TYR A 45 -4.23 -7.66 6.56
N VAL A 46 -4.60 -8.68 5.79
CA VAL A 46 -5.79 -8.66 4.93
C VAL A 46 -6.82 -9.61 5.52
N TYR A 47 -7.95 -9.06 5.92
CA TYR A 47 -9.09 -9.76 6.49
C TYR A 47 -10.22 -9.79 5.47
N LEU A 48 -10.52 -10.97 4.93
CA LEU A 48 -11.67 -11.14 4.05
C LEU A 48 -12.93 -11.39 4.87
N GLN A 49 -14.02 -10.71 4.51
CA GLN A 49 -15.28 -10.86 5.19
C GLN A 49 -16.06 -12.05 4.63
N THR A 50 -16.17 -13.16 5.37
CA THR A 50 -16.86 -14.37 4.90
C THR A 50 -18.34 -14.44 5.30
N GLY A 51 -18.77 -13.60 6.23
CA GLY A 51 -20.12 -13.59 6.80
C GLY A 51 -20.48 -12.25 7.45
N VAL A 52 -21.63 -12.14 8.11
CA VAL A 52 -22.00 -10.88 8.80
C VAL A 52 -21.08 -10.68 10.00
N LEU A 53 -20.18 -9.68 9.92
CA LEU A 53 -19.16 -9.40 10.94
C LEU A 53 -18.19 -10.57 11.19
N GLU A 54 -18.10 -11.52 10.26
CA GLU A 54 -17.16 -12.64 10.33
C GLU A 54 -15.98 -12.37 9.37
N PHE A 55 -14.78 -12.27 9.93
CA PHE A 55 -13.56 -11.97 9.21
C PHE A 55 -12.55 -13.09 9.40
N ASN A 56 -11.96 -13.55 8.30
CA ASN A 56 -10.85 -14.48 8.32
C ASN A 56 -9.58 -13.76 7.87
N ILE A 57 -8.45 -14.03 8.55
CA ILE A 57 -7.16 -13.63 8.02
C ILE A 57 -6.94 -14.42 6.75
N SER A 58 -6.96 -13.73 5.61
CA SER A 58 -6.71 -14.34 4.32
C SER A 58 -5.21 -14.28 4.01
N GLN A 59 -4.59 -13.12 4.18
CA GLN A 59 -3.23 -12.88 3.71
C GLN A 59 -2.45 -11.93 4.63
N ASN A 60 -1.12 -12.11 4.65
CA ASN A 60 -0.17 -11.22 5.31
C ASN A 60 0.82 -10.70 4.26
N LEU A 61 0.72 -9.41 3.95
CA LEU A 61 1.69 -8.75 3.07
C LEU A 61 2.82 -8.22 3.94
N THR A 62 4.03 -8.70 3.75
CA THR A 62 5.19 -8.32 4.58
C THR A 62 6.18 -7.53 3.74
N GLY A 63 6.71 -6.44 4.30
CA GLY A 63 7.74 -5.66 3.65
C GLY A 63 9.03 -6.46 3.48
N THR A 64 9.85 -6.07 2.49
CA THR A 64 11.16 -6.68 2.26
C THR A 64 12.30 -5.81 2.77
N ASP A 65 12.09 -4.49 2.84
CA ASP A 65 13.11 -3.52 3.24
C ASP A 65 13.11 -3.30 4.75
N VAL A 66 14.26 -3.55 5.36
CA VAL A 66 14.47 -3.34 6.81
C VAL A 66 14.35 -1.86 7.14
N TYR A 67 13.56 -1.55 8.16
CA TYR A 67 13.17 -0.20 8.57
C TYR A 67 12.39 0.59 7.50
N GLY A 68 11.90 -0.08 6.45
CA GLY A 68 11.09 0.54 5.38
C GLY A 68 9.69 0.98 5.84
N ARG A 69 9.22 0.42 6.96
CA ARG A 69 7.89 0.65 7.56
C ARG A 69 6.75 0.38 6.58
N TYR A 70 6.79 -0.77 5.95
CA TYR A 70 5.73 -1.25 5.06
C TYR A 70 4.38 -1.29 5.80
N GLY A 71 3.33 -0.75 5.18
CA GLY A 71 2.01 -0.63 5.80
C GLY A 71 1.83 0.65 6.63
N THR A 72 2.68 1.67 6.43
CA THR A 72 2.48 3.00 7.01
C THR A 72 1.24 3.68 6.43
N SER A 73 0.93 3.45 5.15
CA SER A 73 -0.32 3.87 4.54
C SER A 73 -0.91 2.74 3.71
N VAL A 74 -2.23 2.63 3.70
CA VAL A 74 -2.97 1.71 2.85
C VAL A 74 -4.09 2.51 2.20
N ALA A 75 -4.26 2.37 0.88
CA ALA A 75 -5.26 3.11 0.13
C ALA A 75 -5.95 2.23 -0.91
N VAL A 76 -7.26 2.41 -1.00
CA VAL A 76 -8.09 1.79 -2.04
C VAL A 76 -7.89 2.56 -3.33
N LEU A 77 -7.56 1.85 -4.41
CA LEU A 77 -7.42 2.41 -5.74
C LEU A 77 -8.70 2.24 -6.56
N GLY A 78 -9.55 1.27 -6.19
CA GLY A 78 -10.63 0.80 -7.05
C GLY A 78 -10.07 -0.14 -8.12
N ASP A 79 -10.87 -0.47 -9.12
CA ASP A 79 -10.46 -1.31 -10.25
C ASP A 79 -9.55 -0.52 -11.20
N LEU A 80 -8.23 -0.58 -10.95
CA LEU A 80 -7.21 0.22 -11.63
C LEU A 80 -6.89 -0.34 -13.02
N ASP A 81 -6.92 -1.65 -13.19
CA ASP A 81 -6.67 -2.33 -14.46
C ASP A 81 -7.93 -2.77 -15.21
N GLN A 82 -9.12 -2.46 -14.68
CA GLN A 82 -10.43 -2.79 -15.25
C GLN A 82 -10.67 -4.30 -15.40
N ASP A 83 -10.05 -5.11 -14.55
CA ASP A 83 -10.26 -6.56 -14.51
C ASP A 83 -11.51 -6.96 -13.72
N GLY A 84 -12.10 -6.00 -13.00
CA GLY A 84 -13.30 -6.16 -12.22
C GLY A 84 -13.08 -6.32 -10.72
N PHE A 85 -11.86 -6.32 -10.22
CA PHE A 85 -11.56 -6.41 -8.79
C PHE A 85 -10.99 -5.08 -8.28
N ASN A 86 -11.21 -4.77 -7.00
CA ASN A 86 -10.64 -3.54 -6.45
C ASN A 86 -9.18 -3.74 -6.06
N ASP A 87 -8.35 -2.78 -6.47
CA ASP A 87 -6.92 -2.77 -6.22
C ASP A 87 -6.56 -1.87 -5.03
N VAL A 88 -5.37 -2.10 -4.49
CA VAL A 88 -4.88 -1.43 -3.28
C VAL A 88 -3.44 -0.99 -3.45
N ALA A 89 -3.12 0.20 -2.92
CA ALA A 89 -1.76 0.66 -2.74
C ALA A 89 -1.32 0.56 -1.27
N VAL A 90 -0.08 0.11 -1.04
CA VAL A 90 0.57 0.08 0.27
C VAL A 90 1.85 0.91 0.24
N GLY A 91 2.00 1.81 1.20
CA GLY A 91 3.16 2.69 1.33
C GLY A 91 4.21 2.15 2.30
N ALA A 92 5.48 2.33 1.91
CA ALA A 92 6.66 2.10 2.74
C ALA A 92 7.60 3.33 2.62
N PRO A 93 7.40 4.37 3.45
CA PRO A 93 7.99 5.69 3.24
C PRO A 93 9.51 5.73 3.36
N TYR A 94 10.11 4.72 3.99
CA TYR A 94 11.55 4.66 4.23
C TYR A 94 12.21 3.52 3.45
N ALA A 95 11.47 2.88 2.54
CA ALA A 95 11.94 1.78 1.72
C ALA A 95 12.74 2.27 0.49
N GLY A 96 13.44 1.34 -0.17
CA GLY A 96 14.32 1.58 -1.31
C GLY A 96 15.75 1.99 -0.97
N ASP A 97 16.67 1.85 -1.93
CA ASP A 97 18.13 1.96 -1.74
C ASP A 97 18.62 3.26 -1.08
N LYS A 98 17.90 4.38 -1.27
CA LYS A 98 18.25 5.68 -0.70
C LYS A 98 17.21 6.19 0.31
N ASN A 99 16.37 5.29 0.85
CA ASN A 99 15.23 5.64 1.69
C ASN A 99 14.32 6.68 1.02
N GLN A 100 14.14 6.55 -0.30
CA GLN A 100 13.36 7.49 -1.10
C GLN A 100 11.84 7.29 -0.97
N GLY A 101 11.43 6.21 -0.32
CA GLY A 101 10.04 5.80 -0.19
C GLY A 101 9.56 5.01 -1.40
N LEU A 102 8.80 3.96 -1.13
CA LEU A 102 8.18 3.09 -2.12
C LEU A 102 6.66 3.02 -1.90
N VAL A 103 5.93 2.82 -2.99
CA VAL A 103 4.53 2.41 -2.93
C VAL A 103 4.32 1.18 -3.80
N TYR A 104 3.73 0.16 -3.22
CA TYR A 104 3.43 -1.12 -3.85
C TYR A 104 1.95 -1.14 -4.25
N ILE A 105 1.66 -1.56 -5.48
CA ILE A 105 0.30 -1.74 -6.00
C ILE A 105 0.00 -3.23 -6.04
N TYR A 106 -1.11 -3.62 -5.44
CA TYR A 106 -1.60 -4.99 -5.38
C TYR A 106 -2.97 -5.06 -6.03
N ASN A 107 -3.10 -5.96 -7.01
CA ASN A 107 -4.39 -6.18 -7.66
C ASN A 107 -5.29 -7.11 -6.86
N GLY A 108 -6.60 -6.84 -6.88
CA GLY A 108 -7.63 -7.73 -6.34
C GLY A 108 -7.84 -8.97 -7.22
N ARG A 109 -8.34 -10.05 -6.62
CA ARG A 109 -8.60 -11.36 -7.24
C ARG A 109 -9.70 -12.10 -6.45
N PRO A 110 -10.33 -13.14 -7.03
CA PRO A 110 -11.38 -13.91 -6.33
C PRO A 110 -10.96 -14.50 -4.96
N ASP A 111 -9.67 -14.74 -4.74
CA ASP A 111 -9.10 -15.30 -3.52
C ASP A 111 -8.49 -14.25 -2.57
N GLY A 112 -8.59 -12.95 -2.88
CA GLY A 112 -8.04 -11.84 -2.10
C GLY A 112 -7.12 -10.95 -2.94
N LEU A 113 -6.04 -10.41 -2.36
CA LEU A 113 -5.04 -9.66 -3.11
C LEU A 113 -4.04 -10.62 -3.78
N ASN A 114 -3.45 -10.19 -4.90
CA ASN A 114 -2.24 -10.83 -5.38
C ASN A 114 -1.12 -10.71 -4.33
N SER A 115 -0.36 -11.79 -4.07
CA SER A 115 0.74 -11.74 -3.09
C SER A 115 1.95 -10.96 -3.59
N THR A 116 2.10 -10.86 -4.91
CA THR A 116 3.16 -10.09 -5.57
C THR A 116 2.57 -8.77 -6.06
N PRO A 117 3.22 -7.62 -5.78
CA PRO A 117 2.78 -6.34 -6.31
C PRO A 117 2.92 -6.32 -7.84
N SER A 118 1.93 -5.80 -8.55
CA SER A 118 1.97 -5.63 -10.00
C SER A 118 2.86 -4.46 -10.41
N GLN A 119 2.94 -3.44 -9.56
CA GLN A 119 3.77 -2.27 -9.79
C GLN A 119 4.38 -1.76 -8.48
N ILE A 120 5.60 -1.22 -8.58
CA ILE A 120 6.28 -0.53 -7.48
C ILE A 120 6.66 0.87 -7.94
N LEU A 121 6.08 1.87 -7.28
CA LEU A 121 6.33 3.28 -7.51
C LEU A 121 7.47 3.75 -6.61
N THR A 122 8.41 4.49 -7.20
CA THR A 122 9.60 4.99 -6.48
C THR A 122 9.60 6.50 -6.38
N GLY A 123 9.94 7.05 -5.21
CA GLY A 123 10.07 8.50 -5.03
C GLY A 123 11.25 9.06 -5.82
N MET A 124 10.99 9.79 -6.92
CA MET A 124 12.05 10.31 -7.81
C MET A 124 12.72 11.61 -7.32
N TRP A 125 12.16 12.29 -6.30
CA TRP A 125 12.65 13.60 -5.84
C TRP A 125 13.18 13.63 -4.41
N ALA A 126 13.59 12.48 -3.87
CA ALA A 126 14.33 12.43 -2.62
C ALA A 126 15.74 13.02 -2.79
N THR A 127 15.87 14.35 -2.67
CA THR A 127 17.16 15.01 -2.72
C THR A 127 18.02 14.50 -1.56
N ALA A 128 19.20 13.98 -1.90
CA ALA A 128 20.12 13.22 -1.04
C ALA A 128 20.63 13.93 0.23
N ASN A 129 20.13 15.11 0.61
CA ASN A 129 20.71 15.93 1.66
C ASN A 129 19.62 16.49 2.59
N SER A 130 19.18 15.67 3.56
CA SER A 130 18.81 16.04 4.96
C SER A 130 17.45 15.55 5.48
N VAL A 131 16.53 15.06 4.64
CA VAL A 131 15.22 14.54 5.09
C VAL A 131 14.81 13.32 4.25
N PRO A 132 14.38 12.19 4.85
CA PRO A 132 13.84 11.09 4.07
C PRO A 132 12.61 11.57 3.31
N ALA A 133 12.60 11.36 1.99
CA ALA A 133 11.43 11.66 1.18
C ALA A 133 10.32 10.75 1.64
N SER A 134 9.35 11.31 2.35
CA SER A 134 8.23 10.56 2.92
C SER A 134 7.22 10.16 1.82
N PHE A 135 7.72 9.77 0.65
CA PHE A 135 6.92 9.29 -0.48
C PHE A 135 6.27 7.96 -0.09
N GLY A 136 4.95 7.92 -0.16
CA GLY A 136 4.15 6.81 0.34
C GLY A 136 3.76 6.95 1.81
N PHE A 137 3.95 8.11 2.45
CA PHE A 137 3.48 8.36 3.83
C PHE A 137 1.96 8.55 3.91
N ALA A 138 1.39 9.12 2.86
CA ALA A 138 -0.05 9.13 2.66
C ALA A 138 -0.32 8.78 1.20
N VAL A 139 -1.37 8.01 0.99
CA VAL A 139 -1.82 7.58 -0.33
C VAL A 139 -3.33 7.75 -0.36
N ARG A 140 -3.85 8.24 -1.49
CA ARG A 140 -5.29 8.27 -1.76
C ARG A 140 -5.51 7.89 -3.22
N GLY A 141 -6.44 6.97 -3.48
CA GLY A 141 -6.89 6.56 -4.81
C GLY A 141 -8.41 6.68 -4.99
N ALA A 142 -8.97 5.92 -5.93
CA ALA A 142 -10.40 5.79 -6.21
C ALA A 142 -11.12 7.05 -6.75
N MET A 143 -10.39 8.00 -7.33
CA MET A 143 -10.98 9.16 -8.01
C MET A 143 -10.37 9.31 -9.39
N ASP A 144 -11.19 9.14 -10.43
CA ASP A 144 -10.85 9.47 -11.81
C ASP A 144 -10.80 11.00 -11.94
N LEU A 145 -9.59 11.56 -11.93
CA LEU A 145 -9.36 13.00 -11.98
C LEU A 145 -9.16 13.52 -13.41
N ASP A 146 -8.74 12.66 -14.35
CA ASP A 146 -8.51 13.02 -15.75
C ASP A 146 -9.66 12.59 -16.70
N ARG A 147 -10.70 11.96 -16.15
CA ARG A 147 -11.91 11.50 -16.84
C ARG A 147 -11.63 10.49 -17.96
N ASN A 148 -10.60 9.68 -17.77
CA ASN A 148 -10.22 8.66 -18.75
C ASN A 148 -10.96 7.33 -18.53
N GLY A 149 -11.79 7.21 -17.48
CA GLY A 149 -12.55 6.00 -17.16
C GLY A 149 -11.80 5.00 -16.29
N TYR A 150 -10.55 5.27 -15.92
CA TYR A 150 -9.79 4.57 -14.89
C TYR A 150 -9.75 5.42 -13.62
N PRO A 151 -9.58 4.84 -12.42
CA PRO A 151 -9.23 5.58 -11.21
C PRO A 151 -7.83 6.21 -11.30
N GLY A 152 -7.62 7.10 -12.27
CA GLY A 152 -6.39 7.85 -12.44
C GLY A 152 -6.38 9.00 -11.47
N ASN A 153 -5.70 8.82 -10.33
CA ASN A 153 -4.71 9.76 -9.80
C ASN A 153 -4.46 9.44 -8.33
N MET A 154 -3.40 8.68 -8.09
CA MET A 154 -2.90 8.42 -6.74
C MET A 154 -2.19 9.69 -6.23
N ARG A 155 -2.72 10.32 -5.18
CA ARG A 155 -2.07 11.49 -4.54
C ARG A 155 -1.20 11.02 -3.38
N VAL A 156 0.10 11.31 -3.47
CA VAL A 156 1.08 11.06 -2.41
C VAL A 156 1.58 12.42 -1.89
N PRO A 157 1.26 12.81 -0.63
CA PRO A 157 1.81 14.02 -0.04
C PRO A 157 3.32 13.86 0.21
N ALA A 158 4.15 14.69 -0.42
CA ALA A 158 5.50 14.97 0.02
C ALA A 158 5.44 16.16 0.99
N GLY A 159 5.80 15.99 2.27
CA GLY A 159 5.85 17.13 3.21
C GLY A 159 7.03 18.06 2.85
N ARG A 160 6.98 19.39 2.99
CA ARG A 160 5.93 20.32 3.44
C ARG A 160 6.24 21.66 2.76
N GLU A 161 5.64 21.88 1.59
CA GLU A 161 5.25 23.15 0.94
C GLU A 161 4.84 22.77 -0.49
N GLU A 162 3.54 22.85 -0.78
CA GLU A 162 2.96 22.84 -2.15
C GLU A 162 3.59 21.84 -3.14
N GLY A 163 3.41 20.53 -2.89
CA GLY A 163 3.89 19.50 -3.81
C GLY A 163 3.06 18.22 -3.72
N ILE A 164 1.90 18.21 -4.39
CA ILE A 164 1.15 16.97 -4.63
C ILE A 164 1.85 16.28 -5.81
N THR A 165 2.52 15.14 -5.58
CA THR A 165 2.92 14.29 -6.69
C THR A 165 1.66 13.59 -7.20
N GLU A 166 1.12 14.09 -8.31
CA GLU A 166 0.05 13.42 -9.06
C GLU A 166 0.70 12.36 -9.96
N LEU A 167 0.49 11.09 -9.64
CA LEU A 167 0.78 10.00 -10.58
C LEU A 167 -0.43 9.88 -11.49
N THR A 168 -0.29 10.38 -12.72
CA THR A 168 -1.33 10.33 -13.75
C THR A 168 -1.57 8.89 -14.20
N GLY A 169 -2.82 8.52 -14.53
CA GLY A 169 -3.22 7.17 -14.93
C GLY A 169 -2.34 6.51 -16.00
N SER A 170 -1.72 7.30 -16.89
CA SER A 170 -0.78 6.80 -17.91
C SER A 170 0.52 6.19 -17.36
N THR A 171 0.90 6.48 -16.12
CA THR A 171 2.08 5.90 -15.45
C THR A 171 1.73 4.62 -14.68
N LEU A 172 0.44 4.33 -14.47
CA LEU A 172 -0.08 3.21 -13.70
C LEU A 172 -0.51 2.01 -14.58
N CYS A 173 -0.59 2.19 -15.90
CA CYS A 173 -1.04 1.17 -16.87
C CYS A 173 0.08 0.59 -17.75
N ALA A 174 1.35 0.63 -17.31
CA ALA A 174 2.48 0.11 -18.09
C ALA A 174 2.90 -1.30 -17.67
#